data_AF-W1NKM1-F1
#
_entry.id   AF-W1NKM1-F1
#
_cell.length_a   1.000
_cell.length_b   1.000
_cell.length_c   1.000
_cell.angle_alpha   90.00
_cell.angle_beta   90.00
_cell.angle_gamma   90.00
#
_symmetry.space_group_name_H-M   'P 1'
#
loop_
_entity.id
_entity.type
_entity.pdbx_description
1 polymer ?
#
loop_
_entity_poly.entity_id
_entity_poly.type
_entity_poly.pdbx_seq_one_letter_code
_entity_poly.pdbx_strand_id
1 'polypeptide(L)'
;MGDATLLLSNRGSESHHAKYRLVHVVRTHRGADDRAYRCVFQEEDTQGMVGISVSKDLMVMAGEALKSNIMTMGPIVLPVSEQLLFLLSLIAQKILNLKLKPYIPDFKNAFEHFCIHAGGKAVIDELE
;
A
#
# COMPACT_ATOMS: atom_id res chain seq x y z
N MET A 1 -21.19 14.22 7.06
CA MET A 1 -21.19 12.81 6.61
C MET A 1 -21.15 12.82 5.09
N GLY A 2 -20.13 12.22 4.49
CA GLY A 2 -20.08 11.97 3.06
C GLY A 2 -20.40 10.50 2.80
N ASP A 3 -21.04 10.20 1.67
CA ASP A 3 -21.33 8.83 1.22
C ASP A 3 -20.77 8.65 -0.19
N ALA A 4 -20.35 7.43 -0.51
CA ALA A 4 -19.84 7.06 -1.81
C ALA A 4 -20.34 5.65 -2.16
N THR A 5 -20.88 5.49 -3.37
CA THR A 5 -21.34 4.21 -3.89
C THR A 5 -20.53 3.85 -5.14
N LEU A 6 -20.09 2.60 -5.21
CA LEU A 6 -19.45 2.03 -6.41
C LEU A 6 -20.26 0.81 -6.87
N LEU A 7 -20.54 0.74 -8.17
CA LEU A 7 -21.14 -0.44 -8.81
C LEU A 7 -20.06 -1.19 -9.60
N LEU A 8 -19.89 -2.48 -9.30
CA LEU A 8 -18.97 -3.37 -9.99
C LEU A 8 -19.75 -4.38 -10.82
N SER A 9 -19.29 -4.68 -12.04
CA SER A 9 -19.88 -5.70 -12.90
C SER A 9 -18.78 -6.45 -13.66
N ASN A 10 -19.01 -7.74 -13.89
CA ASN A 10 -18.17 -8.57 -14.76
C ASN A 10 -18.82 -8.83 -16.13
N ARG A 11 -19.95 -8.18 -16.44
CA ARG A 11 -20.66 -8.37 -17.71
C ARG A 11 -19.99 -7.59 -18.83
N GLY A 12 -19.48 -8.29 -19.84
CA GLY A 12 -18.87 -7.68 -21.01
C GLY A 12 -19.81 -6.72 -21.78
N SER A 13 -21.12 -6.98 -21.76
CA SER A 13 -22.12 -6.08 -22.39
C SER A 13 -22.12 -4.67 -21.80
N GLU A 14 -21.79 -4.53 -20.52
CA GLU A 14 -21.79 -3.25 -19.80
C GLU A 14 -20.43 -2.55 -19.83
N SER A 15 -19.41 -3.11 -20.49
CA SER A 15 -18.06 -2.56 -20.42
C SER A 15 -17.96 -1.15 -21.01
N HIS A 16 -18.81 -0.81 -21.98
CA HIS A 16 -18.85 0.51 -22.60
C HIS A 16 -19.44 1.60 -21.69
N HIS A 17 -20.21 1.22 -20.67
CA HIS A 17 -20.73 2.13 -19.65
C HIS A 17 -19.77 2.31 -18.46
N ALA A 18 -18.76 1.45 -18.32
CA ALA A 18 -17.85 1.49 -17.18
C ALA A 18 -16.92 2.70 -17.23
N LYS A 19 -16.93 3.52 -16.17
CA LYS A 19 -16.00 4.66 -16.04
C LYS A 19 -14.55 4.21 -15.85
N TYR A 20 -14.36 3.10 -15.14
CA TYR A 20 -13.06 2.53 -14.83
C TYR A 20 -13.13 0.99 -14.91
N ARG A 21 -12.00 0.36 -15.23
CA ARG A 21 -11.81 -1.08 -15.17
C ARG A 21 -10.87 -1.43 -14.03
N LEU A 22 -11.33 -2.27 -13.11
CA LEU A 22 -10.48 -2.83 -12.05
C LEU A 22 -9.61 -3.95 -12.64
N VAL A 23 -8.29 -3.74 -12.67
CA VAL A 23 -7.35 -4.70 -13.28
C VAL A 23 -6.70 -5.60 -12.23
N HIS A 24 -6.21 -5.02 -11.14
CA HIS A 24 -5.53 -5.73 -10.07
C HIS A 24 -5.95 -5.21 -8.69
N VAL A 25 -6.00 -6.12 -7.72
CA VAL A 25 -6.22 -5.81 -6.30
C VAL A 25 -5.16 -6.54 -5.49
N VAL A 26 -4.44 -5.80 -4.65
CA VAL A 26 -3.46 -6.35 -3.72
C VAL A 26 -3.85 -5.95 -2.31
N ARG A 27 -4.08 -6.94 -1.44
CA ARG A 27 -4.44 -6.72 -0.04
C ARG A 27 -3.27 -7.12 0.87
N THR A 28 -2.83 -6.20 1.70
CA THR A 28 -1.88 -6.47 2.79
C THR A 28 -2.63 -6.52 4.12
N HIS A 29 -2.35 -7.53 4.95
CA HIS A 29 -2.92 -7.65 6.29
C HIS A 29 -1.81 -7.93 7.31
N ARG A 30 -1.73 -7.10 8.35
CA ARG A 30 -0.71 -7.17 9.42
C ARG A 30 -1.29 -7.48 10.80
N GLY A 31 -2.58 -7.82 10.90
CA GLY A 31 -3.24 -8.05 12.19
C GLY A 31 -2.76 -9.26 13.01
N ALA A 32 -1.77 -10.01 12.53
CA ALA A 32 -1.07 -11.02 13.33
C ALA A 32 0.04 -10.40 14.22
N ASP A 33 0.45 -9.17 13.94
CA ASP A 33 1.33 -8.38 14.80
C ASP A 33 0.46 -7.65 15.84
N ASP A 34 0.72 -7.92 17.13
CA ASP A 34 0.01 -7.30 18.25
C ASP A 34 0.03 -5.76 18.22
N ARG A 35 1.14 -5.15 17.79
CA ARG A 35 1.26 -3.70 17.66
C ARG A 35 0.34 -3.20 16.56
N ALA A 36 0.34 -3.84 15.40
CA ALA A 36 -0.53 -3.48 14.29
C ALA A 36 -2.01 -3.72 14.62
N TYR A 37 -2.32 -4.81 15.33
CA TYR A 37 -3.68 -5.16 15.74
C TYR A 37 -4.26 -4.13 16.73
N ARG A 38 -3.46 -3.70 17.73
CA ARG A 38 -3.88 -2.71 18.75
C ARG A 38 -3.67 -1.26 18.31
N CYS A 39 -3.24 -0.99 17.07
CA CYS A 39 -2.95 0.37 16.61
C CYS A 39 -4.19 1.26 16.53
N VAL A 40 -5.33 0.71 16.12
CA VAL A 40 -6.63 1.38 16.13
C VAL A 40 -7.64 0.37 16.66
N PHE A 41 -8.14 0.60 17.87
CA PHE A 41 -9.03 -0.33 18.53
C PHE A 41 -10.25 0.39 19.09
N GLN A 42 -11.41 -0.25 19.00
CA GLN A 42 -12.61 0.26 19.64
C GLN A 42 -12.65 -0.30 21.07
N GLU A 43 -12.63 0.59 22.06
CA GLU A 43 -12.60 0.21 23.47
C GLU A 43 -13.40 1.19 24.32
N GLU A 44 -13.75 0.75 25.53
CA GLU A 44 -14.48 1.55 26.53
C GLU A 44 -13.47 2.33 27.37
N ASP A 45 -13.71 3.62 27.56
CA ASP A 45 -12.89 4.45 28.43
C ASP A 45 -13.23 4.26 29.92
N THR A 46 -12.53 4.99 30.79
CA THR A 46 -12.74 4.91 32.24
C THR A 46 -14.11 5.41 32.70
N GLN A 47 -14.86 6.10 31.85
CA GLN A 47 -16.20 6.62 32.11
C GLN A 47 -17.30 5.71 31.55
N GLY A 48 -16.93 4.58 30.96
CA GLY A 48 -17.85 3.63 30.35
C GLY A 48 -18.29 4.01 28.93
N MET A 49 -17.58 4.94 28.29
CA MET A 49 -17.93 5.44 26.96
C MET A 49 -17.11 4.72 25.90
N VAL A 50 -17.79 4.14 24.92
CA VAL A 50 -17.13 3.45 23.80
C VAL A 50 -16.53 4.47 22.84
N GLY A 51 -15.22 4.40 22.66
CA GLY A 51 -14.44 5.27 21.77
C GLY A 51 -13.48 4.49 20.87
N ILE A 52 -12.62 5.23 20.16
CA ILE A 52 -11.53 4.68 19.35
C ILE A 52 -10.20 5.09 19.99
N SER A 53 -9.40 4.09 20.33
CA SER A 53 -8.03 4.24 20.80
C SER A 53 -7.08 4.20 19.62
N VAL A 54 -6.16 5.16 19.55
CA VAL A 54 -5.18 5.29 18.47
C VAL A 54 -3.78 5.27 19.07
N SER A 55 -3.02 4.22 18.78
CA SER A 55 -1.64 4.06 19.24
C SER A 55 -0.67 4.97 18.49
N LYS A 56 0.43 5.35 19.16
CA LYS A 56 1.56 6.05 18.53
C LYS A 56 2.26 5.21 17.46
N ASP A 57 2.12 3.89 17.52
CA ASP A 57 2.67 2.96 16.54
C ASP A 57 1.96 3.02 15.17
N LEU A 58 0.81 3.71 15.08
CA LEU A 58 -0.02 3.73 13.88
C LEU A 58 0.76 4.16 12.63
N MET A 59 1.58 5.20 12.72
CA MET A 59 2.32 5.71 11.56
C MET A 59 3.32 4.68 11.04
N VAL A 60 4.11 4.09 11.95
CA VAL A 60 5.12 3.08 11.63
C VAL A 60 4.47 1.82 11.04
N MET A 61 3.40 1.32 11.68
CA MET A 61 2.70 0.12 11.19
C MET A 61 2.00 0.36 9.85
N ALA A 62 1.45 1.55 9.62
CA ALA A 62 0.87 1.93 8.33
C ALA A 62 1.93 2.03 7.23
N GLY A 63 3.07 2.66 7.50
CA GLY A 63 4.21 2.75 6.58
C GLY A 63 4.74 1.37 6.19
N GLU A 64 4.94 0.48 7.15
CA GLU A 64 5.36 -0.90 6.90
C GLU A 64 4.34 -1.70 6.08
N ALA A 65 3.05 -1.56 6.39
CA ALA A 65 1.99 -2.24 5.64
C ALA A 65 1.91 -1.74 4.19
N LEU A 66 2.05 -0.43 3.99
CA LEU A 66 2.03 0.20 2.67
C LEU A 66 3.27 -0.17 1.85
N LYS A 67 4.46 -0.14 2.45
CA LYS A 67 5.71 -0.64 1.84
C LYS A 67 5.57 -2.09 1.39
N SER A 68 5.02 -2.95 2.24
CA SER A 68 4.76 -4.35 1.92
C SER A 68 3.75 -4.52 0.77
N ASN A 69 2.74 -3.65 0.71
CA ASN A 69 1.75 -3.66 -0.37
C ASN A 69 2.39 -3.26 -1.72
N ILE A 70 3.15 -2.15 -1.74
CA ILE A 70 3.85 -1.66 -2.93
C ILE A 70 4.86 -2.69 -3.44
N MET A 71 5.63 -3.33 -2.56
CA MET A 71 6.57 -4.40 -2.93
C MET A 71 5.86 -5.60 -3.57
N THR A 72 4.64 -5.92 -3.13
CA THR A 72 3.84 -7.01 -3.71
C THR A 72 3.19 -6.59 -5.03
N MET A 73 2.79 -5.32 -5.15
CA MET A 73 2.17 -4.76 -6.34
C MET A 73 3.18 -4.53 -7.47
N GLY A 74 4.42 -4.17 -7.16
CA GLY A 74 5.47 -3.82 -8.12
C GLY A 74 5.59 -4.79 -9.29
N PRO A 75 5.81 -6.09 -9.08
CA PRO A 75 5.94 -7.06 -10.17
C PRO A 75 4.70 -7.22 -11.06
N ILE A 76 3.52 -6.88 -10.54
CA ILE A 76 2.25 -7.01 -11.25
C ILE A 76 2.03 -5.81 -12.19
N VAL A 77 2.48 -4.62 -11.79
CA VAL A 77 2.14 -3.36 -12.48
C VAL A 77 3.31 -2.72 -13.22
N LEU A 78 4.55 -2.99 -12.79
CA LEU A 78 5.74 -2.37 -13.39
C LEU A 78 6.13 -3.05 -14.71
N PRO A 79 6.62 -2.27 -15.69
CA PRO A 79 7.24 -2.82 -16.89
C PRO A 79 8.40 -3.78 -16.58
N VAL A 80 8.63 -4.75 -17.46
CA VAL A 80 9.71 -5.74 -17.31
C VAL A 80 11.09 -5.07 -17.18
N SER A 81 11.30 -3.93 -17.85
CA SER A 81 12.56 -3.16 -17.75
C SER A 81 12.86 -2.70 -16.32
N GLU A 82 11.85 -2.19 -15.60
CA GLU A 82 11.96 -1.75 -14.21
C GLU A 82 12.29 -2.94 -13.29
N GLN A 83 11.61 -4.06 -13.50
CA GLN A 83 11.81 -5.27 -12.71
C GLN A 83 13.22 -5.85 -12.89
N LEU A 84 13.75 -5.85 -14.11
CA LEU A 84 15.10 -6.30 -14.41
C LEU A 84 16.17 -5.41 -13.77
N LEU A 85 16.02 -4.08 -13.86
CA LEU A 85 16.94 -3.14 -13.22
C LEU A 85 16.98 -3.33 -11.70
N PHE A 86 15.81 -3.48 -11.09
CA PHE A 86 15.70 -3.78 -9.66
C PHE A 86 16.39 -5.09 -9.30
N LEU A 87 16.10 -6.17 -10.02
CA LEU A 87 16.68 -7.49 -9.78
C LEU A 87 18.21 -7.49 -9.93
N LEU A 88 18.73 -6.85 -10.97
CA LEU A 88 20.19 -6.70 -11.18
C LEU A 88 20.83 -5.92 -10.03
N SER A 89 20.19 -4.86 -9.56
CA SER A 89 20.67 -4.08 -8.41
C SER A 89 20.72 -4.92 -7.11
N LEU A 90 19.70 -5.76 -6.89
CA LEU A 90 19.64 -6.66 -5.73
C LEU A 90 20.73 -7.74 -5.80
N ILE A 91 20.97 -8.32 -6.98
CA ILE A 91 22.04 -9.31 -7.19
C ILE A 91 23.41 -8.67 -6.97
N ALA A 92 23.64 -7.48 -7.53
CA ALA A 92 24.90 -6.75 -7.38
C ALA A 92 25.22 -6.45 -5.91
N GLN A 93 24.21 -6.09 -5.11
CA GLN A 93 24.42 -5.87 -3.68
C GLN A 93 24.57 -7.17 -2.90
N LYS A 94 23.63 -8.11 -3.08
CA LYS A 94 23.49 -9.25 -2.16
C LYS A 94 24.43 -10.41 -2.48
N ILE A 95 24.76 -10.59 -3.76
CA ILE A 95 25.62 -11.68 -4.23
C ILE A 95 27.04 -11.16 -4.48
N LEU A 96 27.18 -10.00 -5.12
CA LEU A 96 28.49 -9.44 -5.47
C LEU A 96 29.07 -8.50 -4.39
N ASN A 97 28.33 -8.23 -3.30
CA ASN A 97 28.74 -7.33 -2.21
C ASN A 97 29.20 -5.94 -2.69
N LEU A 98 28.67 -5.47 -3.82
CA LEU A 98 28.99 -4.16 -4.36
C LEU A 98 28.27 -3.08 -3.55
N LYS A 99 29.01 -2.08 -3.05
CA LYS A 99 28.46 -0.92 -2.34
C LYS A 99 27.82 0.10 -3.30
N LEU A 100 26.87 -0.37 -4.11
CA LEU A 100 26.08 0.47 -5.01
C LEU A 100 24.80 0.92 -4.30
N LYS A 101 24.23 2.06 -4.70
CA LYS A 101 22.91 2.46 -4.22
C LYS A 101 21.85 1.50 -4.81
N PRO A 102 20.86 1.03 -4.02
CA PRO A 102 19.80 0.20 -4.54
C PRO A 102 19.04 0.95 -5.64
N TYR A 103 18.66 0.26 -6.71
CA TYR A 103 17.76 0.85 -7.69
C TYR A 103 16.35 0.93 -7.09
N ILE A 104 15.72 2.09 -7.19
CA ILE A 104 14.34 2.31 -6.76
C ILE A 104 13.47 2.30 -8.03
N PRO A 105 12.55 1.32 -8.19
CA PRO A 105 11.70 1.26 -9.38
C PRO A 105 10.83 2.50 -9.54
N ASP A 106 10.70 3.01 -10.77
CA ASP A 106 9.86 4.16 -11.04
C ASP A 106 8.41 3.75 -11.33
N PHE A 107 7.55 3.89 -10.33
CA PHE A 107 6.12 3.59 -10.43
C PHE A 107 5.34 4.56 -11.32
N LYS A 108 5.92 5.70 -11.74
CA LYS A 108 5.29 6.58 -12.73
C LYS A 108 5.20 5.94 -14.11
N ASN A 109 6.04 4.93 -14.39
CA ASN A 109 5.96 4.14 -15.61
C ASN A 109 4.74 3.20 -15.63
N ALA A 110 4.11 2.96 -14.47
CA ALA A 110 2.93 2.09 -14.33
C ALA A 110 1.63 2.88 -14.07
N PHE A 111 1.71 4.07 -13.48
CA PHE A 111 0.54 4.84 -13.04
C PHE A 111 0.63 6.32 -13.43
N GLU A 112 -0.45 6.86 -14.00
CA GLU A 112 -0.59 8.29 -14.28
C GLU A 112 -1.04 9.10 -13.04
N HIS A 113 -1.84 8.47 -12.18
CA HIS A 113 -2.43 9.10 -11.00
C HIS A 113 -2.34 8.18 -9.79
N PHE A 114 -1.96 8.74 -8.64
CA PHE A 114 -1.97 8.07 -7.36
C PHE A 114 -3.05 8.70 -6.47
N CYS A 115 -3.90 7.86 -5.89
CA CYS A 115 -4.84 8.27 -4.84
C CYS A 115 -4.50 7.50 -3.57
N ILE A 116 -3.86 8.17 -2.62
CA ILE A 116 -3.48 7.59 -1.33
C ILE A 116 -4.35 8.26 -0.27
N HIS A 117 -5.35 7.55 0.24
CA HIS A 117 -6.04 7.98 1.46
C HIS A 117 -5.22 7.56 2.67
N ALA A 118 -4.16 8.32 2.95
CA ALA A 118 -3.43 8.21 4.19
C ALA A 118 -4.16 9.02 5.27
N GLY A 119 -4.27 8.47 6.49
CA GLY A 119 -4.82 9.19 7.64
C GLY A 119 -4.08 10.50 7.98
N GLY A 120 -2.92 10.75 7.38
CA GLY A 120 -2.19 12.02 7.41
C GLY A 120 -0.90 11.95 6.57
N LYS A 121 -0.27 13.11 6.33
CA LYS A 121 1.00 13.23 5.59
C LYS A 121 2.11 12.34 6.19
N ALA A 122 2.15 12.20 7.51
CA ALA A 122 3.16 11.40 8.21
C ALA A 122 3.23 9.94 7.73
N VAL A 123 2.12 9.32 7.31
CA VAL A 123 2.14 7.95 6.77
C VAL A 123 2.82 7.89 5.39
N ILE A 124 2.76 8.98 4.63
CA ILE A 124 3.43 9.10 3.32
C ILE A 124 4.91 9.37 3.54
N ASP A 125 5.26 10.23 4.50
CA ASP A 125 6.65 10.55 4.83
C ASP A 125 7.42 9.32 5.35
N GLU A 126 6.76 8.35 5.99
CA GLU A 126 7.37 7.06 6.38
C GLU A 126 7.74 6.15 5.18
N LEU A 127 7.32 6.50 3.95
CA LEU A 127 7.70 5.77 2.74
C LEU A 127 8.93 6.35 2.04
N GLU A 128 9.33 7.59 2.32
CA GLU A 128 10.55 8.23 1.78
C GLU A 128 11.81 7.71 2.47
#